data_AF-A0A9N7YHW8-F1
#
_entry.id   AF-A0A9N7YHW8-F1
#
_cell.length_a   1.000
_cell.length_b   1.000
_cell.length_c   1.000
_cell.angle_alpha   90.00
_cell.angle_beta   90.00
_cell.angle_gamma   90.00
#
_symmetry.space_group_name_H-M   'P 1'
#
loop_
_entity.id
_entity.type
_entity.pdbx_description
1 polymer ?
#
loop_
_entity_poly.entity_id
_entity_poly.type
_entity_poly.pdbx_seq_one_letter_code
_entity_poly.pdbx_strand_id
1 'polypeptide(L)'
;MREAARAQQLQVTTSPQRWMMDGQEAAELCYPQLLNSSCRRSPRPRTEALLLYALLSSITVLTIALNLLIVISISHFRQLHTPTNLLLLSLAISDLLVGLLLMPVEMVRVIESCWLLGEVMCALSYIIGFTLTSASVGNMVLISIDRYVAICHPLHYNNKITRSRIEVCVCLCWACSLLYSGLILKDHLRQPDRHNSCYGECVVVMNFVSGALDLLITFIGPCSAIVLLYMRVFVVAVSQARALRSHITAVAGGSVTVTAKRSERKAARTLGVVILVFLMTFCPYFYPSFAGEDTSNT
;
A
#
# COMPACT_ATOMS: atom_id res chain seq x y z
N MET A 1 15.49 -76.75 33.00
CA MET A 1 16.37 -76.22 31.95
C MET A 1 15.58 -76.18 30.63
N ARG A 2 14.39 -75.60 30.52
CA ARG A 2 13.96 -74.21 30.80
C ARG A 2 14.90 -73.15 30.21
N GLU A 3 14.40 -72.53 29.14
CA GLU A 3 14.39 -71.07 28.97
C GLU A 3 15.76 -70.36 28.95
N ALA A 4 16.58 -70.61 27.92
CA ALA A 4 17.75 -69.76 27.68
C ALA A 4 18.21 -69.64 26.20
N ALA A 5 17.41 -70.04 25.19
CA ALA A 5 17.88 -69.98 23.80
C ALA A 5 16.82 -69.71 22.72
N ARG A 6 15.67 -69.11 23.08
CA ARG A 6 14.61 -68.74 22.11
C ARG A 6 14.00 -67.37 22.37
N ALA A 7 14.82 -66.40 22.79
CA ALA A 7 14.38 -65.02 22.98
C ALA A 7 15.46 -64.01 22.60
N GLN A 8 16.02 -64.10 21.38
CA GLN A 8 16.88 -63.01 20.87
C GLN A 8 17.05 -62.90 19.35
N GLN A 9 16.06 -63.37 18.57
CA GLN A 9 15.96 -62.99 17.16
C GLN A 9 14.52 -62.70 16.73
N LEU A 10 13.72 -62.15 17.66
CA LEU A 10 12.51 -61.40 17.33
C LEU A 10 12.76 -59.93 17.69
N GLN A 11 13.79 -59.35 17.08
CA GLN A 11 14.04 -57.91 17.18
C GLN A 11 14.15 -57.35 15.77
N VAL A 12 13.00 -56.84 15.32
CA VAL A 12 12.91 -55.49 14.77
C VAL A 12 13.92 -55.23 13.64
N THR A 13 13.64 -55.78 12.46
CA THR A 13 13.98 -55.11 11.21
C THR A 13 12.88 -54.12 10.83
N THR A 14 12.50 -53.22 11.76
CA THR A 14 11.96 -51.92 11.32
C THR A 14 13.17 -51.04 11.06
N SER A 15 13.47 -50.87 9.77
CA SER A 15 14.48 -49.97 9.22
C SER A 15 14.57 -48.64 10.02
N PRO A 16 15.69 -48.36 10.71
CA PRO A 16 15.92 -47.08 11.39
C PRO A 16 15.85 -45.88 10.44
N GLN A 17 16.08 -46.13 9.15
CA GLN A 17 16.00 -45.13 8.09
C GLN A 17 14.57 -44.59 7.90
N ARG A 18 13.52 -45.38 8.12
CA ARG A 18 12.15 -44.89 7.90
C ARG A 18 11.73 -43.84 8.93
N TRP A 19 12.04 -44.09 10.21
CA TRP A 19 11.76 -43.15 11.30
C TRP A 19 12.64 -41.89 11.27
N MET A 20 13.88 -42.01 10.80
CA MET A 20 14.77 -40.86 10.60
C MET A 20 14.30 -39.97 9.43
N MET A 21 13.78 -40.56 8.35
CA MET A 21 13.22 -39.81 7.22
C MET A 21 11.88 -39.14 7.58
N ASP A 22 10.97 -39.84 8.28
CA ASP A 22 9.70 -39.27 8.76
C ASP A 22 9.92 -38.11 9.75
N GLY A 23 10.95 -38.20 10.61
CA GLY A 23 11.31 -37.15 11.56
C GLY A 23 11.94 -35.91 10.91
N GLN A 24 12.62 -36.09 9.77
CA GLN A 24 13.25 -35.00 9.03
C GLN A 24 12.26 -34.31 8.08
N GLU A 25 11.33 -35.04 7.48
CA GLU A 25 10.21 -34.46 6.71
C GLU A 25 9.26 -33.66 7.60
N ALA A 26 8.96 -34.12 8.82
CA ALA A 26 8.15 -33.34 9.77
C ALA A 26 8.82 -32.02 10.20
N ALA A 27 10.15 -31.98 10.29
CA ALA A 27 10.90 -30.77 10.65
C ALA A 27 10.92 -29.71 9.53
N GLU A 28 10.59 -30.10 8.29
CA GLU A 28 10.59 -29.22 7.12
C GLU A 28 9.21 -28.64 6.78
N LEU A 29 8.16 -28.94 7.54
CA LEU A 29 6.80 -28.45 7.30
C LEU A 29 6.45 -27.24 8.20
N CYS A 30 5.59 -26.35 7.71
CA CYS A 30 5.04 -25.26 8.52
C CYS A 30 4.18 -25.78 9.69
N TYR A 31 3.39 -26.82 9.45
CA TYR A 31 2.57 -27.53 10.44
C TYR A 31 2.91 -29.03 10.39
N PRO A 32 3.81 -29.52 11.27
CA PRO A 32 4.29 -30.91 11.23
C PRO A 32 3.18 -31.95 11.44
N GLN A 33 2.07 -31.55 12.06
CA GLN A 33 0.90 -32.42 12.29
C GLN A 33 0.10 -32.69 10.99
N LEU A 34 0.33 -31.92 9.93
CA LEU A 34 -0.43 -31.90 8.68
C LEU A 34 0.47 -32.34 7.50
N LEU A 35 0.98 -33.58 7.54
CA LEU A 35 2.03 -34.06 6.62
C LEU A 35 1.75 -33.83 5.12
N ASN A 36 0.52 -34.10 4.67
CA ASN A 36 0.16 -34.02 3.24
C ASN A 36 -0.48 -32.68 2.83
N SER A 37 -0.81 -31.82 3.79
CA SER A 37 -1.53 -30.57 3.52
C SER A 37 -0.81 -29.33 4.02
N SER A 38 0.31 -29.45 4.74
CA SER A 38 1.14 -28.32 5.17
C SER A 38 2.11 -27.87 4.07
N CYS A 39 2.38 -26.57 4.02
CA CYS A 39 3.43 -26.02 3.18
C CYS A 39 4.81 -26.48 3.67
N ARG A 40 5.75 -26.62 2.73
CA ARG A 40 7.16 -26.89 3.04
C ARG A 40 7.85 -25.59 3.38
N ARG A 41 8.57 -25.60 4.49
CA ARG A 41 9.40 -24.49 4.96
C ARG A 41 10.60 -24.35 4.03
N SER A 42 10.74 -23.17 3.43
CA SER A 42 11.91 -22.79 2.62
C SER A 42 12.59 -21.59 3.27
N PRO A 43 13.40 -21.80 4.33
CA PRO A 43 14.00 -20.69 5.06
C PRO A 43 15.03 -19.96 4.19
N ARG A 44 14.95 -18.63 4.17
CA ARG A 44 15.97 -17.79 3.50
C ARG A 44 17.33 -17.92 4.18
N PRO A 45 18.44 -17.73 3.45
CA PRO A 45 19.77 -17.61 4.06
C PRO A 45 19.75 -16.56 5.17
N ARG A 46 20.36 -16.86 6.33
CA ARG A 46 20.32 -15.99 7.51
C ARG A 46 20.75 -14.55 7.21
N THR A 47 21.78 -14.38 6.40
CA THR A 47 22.29 -13.07 6.01
C THR A 47 21.25 -12.28 5.20
N GLU A 48 20.57 -12.93 4.25
CA GLU A 48 19.52 -12.29 3.44
C GLU A 48 18.33 -11.89 4.31
N ALA A 49 17.86 -12.80 5.17
CA ALA A 49 16.77 -12.52 6.10
C ALA A 49 17.11 -11.34 7.04
N LEU A 50 18.32 -11.31 7.61
CA LEU A 50 18.78 -10.21 8.46
C LEU A 50 18.84 -8.88 7.72
N LEU A 51 19.33 -8.88 6.47
CA LEU A 51 19.36 -7.67 5.64
C LEU A 51 17.94 -7.16 5.33
N LEU A 52 17.02 -8.07 4.99
CA LEU A 52 15.61 -7.72 4.75
C LEU A 52 14.93 -7.19 6.02
N TYR A 53 15.11 -7.85 7.16
CA TYR A 53 14.59 -7.38 8.46
C TYR A 53 15.11 -5.98 8.79
N ALA A 54 16.43 -5.74 8.67
CA ALA A 54 17.02 -4.43 8.94
C ALA A 54 16.47 -3.35 7.99
N LEU A 55 16.41 -3.65 6.68
CA LEU A 55 15.91 -2.71 5.68
C LEU A 55 14.43 -2.37 5.90
N LEU A 56 13.56 -3.39 5.95
CA LEU A 56 12.12 -3.19 6.10
C LEU A 56 11.77 -2.55 7.45
N SER A 57 12.47 -2.92 8.53
CA SER A 57 12.30 -2.27 9.83
C SER A 57 12.71 -0.80 9.78
N SER A 58 13.81 -0.46 9.10
CA SER A 58 14.24 0.94 8.96
C SER A 58 13.21 1.78 8.19
N ILE A 59 12.66 1.24 7.10
CA ILE A 59 11.60 1.88 6.30
C ILE A 59 10.34 2.07 7.15
N THR A 60 9.97 1.06 7.94
CA THR A 60 8.80 1.11 8.82
C THR A 60 8.94 2.20 9.87
N VAL A 61 10.08 2.26 10.57
CA VAL A 61 10.36 3.29 11.58
C VAL A 61 10.35 4.69 10.96
N LEU A 62 10.97 4.88 9.79
CA LEU A 62 10.94 6.16 9.09
C LEU A 62 9.52 6.56 8.69
N THR A 63 8.73 5.62 8.16
CA THR A 63 7.34 5.86 7.74
C THR A 63 6.50 6.31 8.93
N ILE A 64 6.60 5.62 10.07
CA ILE A 64 5.89 5.97 11.30
C ILE A 64 6.35 7.35 11.80
N ALA A 65 7.65 7.58 11.91
CA ALA A 65 8.20 8.81 12.47
C ALA A 65 7.80 10.05 11.64
N LEU A 66 7.93 9.99 10.31
CA LEU A 66 7.62 11.10 9.41
C LEU A 66 6.12 11.43 9.41
N ASN A 67 5.27 10.42 9.32
CA ASN A 67 3.82 10.64 9.32
C ASN A 67 3.29 11.07 10.69
N LEU A 68 3.83 10.52 11.77
CA LEU A 68 3.51 10.95 13.12
C LEU A 68 3.89 12.43 13.33
N LEU A 69 5.05 12.86 12.83
CA LEU A 69 5.45 14.27 12.89
C LEU A 69 4.47 15.18 12.15
N ILE A 70 3.94 14.77 10.99
CA ILE A 70 2.90 15.52 10.27
C ILE A 70 1.62 15.59 11.10
N VAL A 71 1.15 14.46 11.63
CA VAL A 71 -0.06 14.39 12.48
C VAL A 71 0.07 15.29 13.70
N ILE A 72 1.18 15.20 14.43
CA ILE A 72 1.45 16.03 15.60
C ILE A 72 1.49 17.51 15.21
N SER A 73 2.21 17.85 14.14
CA SER A 73 2.35 19.25 13.70
C SER A 73 0.99 19.87 13.39
N ILE A 74 0.17 19.20 12.60
CA ILE A 74 -1.15 19.74 12.21
C ILE A 74 -2.09 19.80 13.42
N SER A 75 -2.09 18.78 14.28
CA SER A 75 -2.99 18.70 15.44
C SER A 75 -2.63 19.68 16.55
N HIS A 76 -1.34 19.96 16.74
CA HIS A 76 -0.85 20.86 17.78
C HIS A 76 -1.04 22.34 17.40
N PHE A 77 -0.70 22.71 16.17
CA PHE A 77 -0.75 24.10 15.73
C PHE A 77 -2.11 24.44 15.14
N ARG A 78 -2.99 25.08 15.92
CA ARG A 78 -4.32 25.54 15.46
C ARG A 78 -4.28 26.39 14.17
N GLN A 79 -3.19 27.12 13.94
CA GLN A 79 -2.98 27.91 12.72
C GLN A 79 -2.94 27.04 11.44
N LEU A 80 -2.62 25.75 11.58
CA LEU A 80 -2.59 24.77 10.49
C LEU A 80 -3.95 24.08 10.27
N HIS A 81 -5.01 24.39 11.03
CA HIS A 81 -6.34 23.77 10.83
C HIS A 81 -7.09 24.36 9.63
N THR A 82 -6.51 24.20 8.44
CA THR A 82 -7.08 24.62 7.15
C THR A 82 -7.66 23.41 6.40
N PRO A 83 -8.63 23.61 5.48
CA PRO A 83 -9.22 22.51 4.71
C PRO A 83 -8.17 21.65 3.98
N THR A 84 -7.16 22.28 3.37
CA THR A 84 -6.07 21.58 2.68
C THR A 84 -5.23 20.73 3.65
N ASN A 85 -4.95 21.24 4.85
CA ASN A 85 -4.17 20.50 5.84
C ASN A 85 -4.96 19.34 6.45
N LEU A 86 -6.30 19.37 6.44
CA LEU A 86 -7.11 18.20 6.83
C LEU A 86 -6.96 17.04 5.83
N LEU A 87 -6.82 17.33 4.54
CA LEU A 87 -6.51 16.31 3.54
C LEU A 87 -5.11 15.70 3.77
N LEU A 88 -4.12 16.55 4.07
CA LEU A 88 -2.76 16.09 4.42
C LEU A 88 -2.75 15.28 5.71
N LEU A 89 -3.56 15.67 6.70
CA LEU A 89 -3.73 14.93 7.94
C LEU A 89 -4.34 13.54 7.68
N SER A 90 -5.38 13.46 6.85
CA SER A 90 -5.98 12.16 6.46
C SER A 90 -4.98 11.25 5.76
N LEU A 91 -4.18 11.80 4.84
CA LEU A 91 -3.12 11.08 4.15
C LEU A 91 -2.05 10.57 5.14
N ALA A 92 -1.59 11.42 6.06
CA ALA A 92 -0.63 11.04 7.08
C ALA A 92 -1.19 9.97 8.04
N ILE A 93 -2.48 10.01 8.36
CA ILE A 93 -3.14 8.96 9.15
C ILE A 93 -3.14 7.63 8.39
N SER A 94 -3.49 7.61 7.09
CA SER A 94 -3.42 6.37 6.31
C SER A 94 -2.01 5.79 6.26
N ASP A 95 -1.00 6.62 6.01
CA ASP A 95 0.39 6.16 5.91
C ASP A 95 0.96 5.73 7.27
N LEU A 96 0.54 6.37 8.36
CA LEU A 96 0.87 5.95 9.73
C LEU A 96 0.27 4.57 10.03
N LEU A 97 -0.98 4.32 9.63
CA LEU A 97 -1.62 3.01 9.80
C LEU A 97 -0.95 1.94 8.93
N VAL A 98 -0.47 2.27 7.72
CA VAL A 98 0.34 1.35 6.91
C VAL A 98 1.61 0.97 7.67
N GLY A 99 2.33 1.95 8.22
CA GLY A 99 3.56 1.68 9.00
C GLY A 99 3.30 0.87 10.27
N LEU A 100 2.22 1.15 11.01
CA LEU A 100 1.93 0.49 12.28
C LEU A 100 1.30 -0.90 12.13
N LEU A 101 0.41 -1.08 11.16
CA LEU A 101 -0.42 -2.29 11.06
C LEU A 101 0.01 -3.19 9.90
N LEU A 102 0.27 -2.62 8.73
CA LEU A 102 0.50 -3.41 7.51
C LEU A 102 1.96 -3.84 7.38
N MET A 103 2.91 -2.92 7.53
CA MET A 103 4.33 -3.21 7.34
C MET A 103 4.88 -4.34 8.23
N PRO A 104 4.53 -4.44 9.54
CA PRO A 104 4.98 -5.56 10.37
C PRO A 104 4.45 -6.91 9.88
N VAL A 105 3.19 -6.93 9.43
CA VAL A 105 2.53 -8.15 8.96
C VAL A 105 3.11 -8.59 7.61
N GLU A 106 3.32 -7.65 6.68
CA GLU A 106 3.96 -7.92 5.39
C GLU A 106 5.43 -8.31 5.55
N MET A 107 6.14 -7.75 6.54
CA MET A 107 7.51 -8.17 6.85
C MET A 107 7.57 -9.66 7.22
N VAL A 108 6.64 -10.12 8.07
CA VAL A 108 6.51 -11.56 8.37
C VAL A 108 6.18 -12.35 7.10
N ARG A 109 5.22 -11.89 6.28
CA ARG A 109 4.83 -12.56 5.03
C ARG A 109 6.00 -12.73 4.05
N VAL A 110 6.83 -11.71 3.88
CA VAL A 110 7.89 -11.67 2.86
C VAL A 110 9.13 -12.44 3.31
N ILE A 111 9.47 -12.37 4.60
CA ILE A 111 10.70 -12.95 5.13
C ILE A 111 10.49 -14.39 5.60
N GLU A 112 9.41 -14.66 6.33
CA GLU A 112 9.09 -16.01 6.80
C GLU A 112 8.47 -16.84 5.67
N SER A 113 8.88 -18.10 5.57
CA SER A 113 8.36 -19.02 4.56
C SER A 113 7.01 -19.64 4.94
N CYS A 114 6.53 -19.39 6.16
CA CYS A 114 5.32 -19.97 6.71
C CYS A 114 4.45 -18.87 7.31
N TRP A 115 3.21 -18.77 6.86
CA TRP A 115 2.20 -17.92 7.44
C TRP A 115 1.57 -18.57 8.68
N LEU A 116 1.99 -18.13 9.87
CA LEU A 116 1.54 -18.69 11.15
C LEU A 116 0.53 -17.80 11.89
N LEU A 117 0.18 -16.64 11.34
CA LEU A 117 -0.74 -15.66 11.94
C LEU A 117 -2.23 -16.07 11.79
N GLY A 118 -2.51 -17.14 11.03
CA GLY A 118 -3.85 -17.66 10.79
C GLY A 118 -4.63 -16.94 9.70
N GLU A 119 -5.75 -17.53 9.29
CA GLU A 119 -6.60 -17.06 8.18
C GLU A 119 -7.23 -15.69 8.45
N VAL A 120 -7.65 -15.43 9.69
CA VAL A 120 -8.27 -14.14 10.06
C VAL A 120 -7.29 -12.98 9.86
N MET A 121 -6.04 -13.15 10.29
CA MET A 121 -5.00 -12.13 10.08
C MET A 121 -4.63 -12.01 8.61
N CYS A 122 -4.69 -13.11 7.85
CA CYS A 122 -4.49 -13.08 6.39
C CYS A 122 -5.55 -12.17 5.75
N ALA A 123 -6.83 -12.47 5.94
CA ALA A 123 -7.92 -11.68 5.39
C ALA A 123 -7.89 -10.22 5.87
N LEU A 124 -7.65 -9.97 7.17
CA LEU A 124 -7.56 -8.63 7.72
C LEU A 124 -6.42 -7.82 7.10
N SER A 125 -5.24 -8.42 6.93
CA SER A 125 -4.09 -7.72 6.33
C SER A 125 -4.39 -7.24 4.91
N TYR A 126 -5.07 -8.04 4.09
CA TYR A 126 -5.50 -7.64 2.76
C TYR A 126 -6.59 -6.57 2.80
N ILE A 127 -7.63 -6.71 3.64
CA ILE A 127 -8.67 -5.67 3.77
C ILE A 127 -8.04 -4.33 4.17
N ILE A 128 -7.17 -4.35 5.18
CA ILE A 128 -6.47 -3.15 5.67
C ILE A 128 -5.59 -2.58 4.55
N GLY A 129 -4.81 -3.43 3.87
CA GLY A 129 -3.94 -3.03 2.76
C GLY A 129 -4.69 -2.35 1.62
N PHE A 130 -5.76 -2.97 1.10
CA PHE A 130 -6.59 -2.38 0.05
C PHE A 130 -7.28 -1.10 0.51
N THR A 131 -7.76 -1.06 1.76
CA THR A 131 -8.48 0.11 2.28
C THR A 131 -7.56 1.31 2.46
N LEU A 132 -6.39 1.12 3.07
CA LEU A 132 -5.42 2.19 3.30
C LEU A 132 -4.85 2.72 1.99
N THR A 133 -4.55 1.82 1.04
CA THR A 133 -4.08 2.19 -0.29
C THR A 133 -5.14 3.00 -1.04
N SER A 134 -6.38 2.51 -1.10
CA SER A 134 -7.48 3.20 -1.79
C SER A 134 -7.82 4.56 -1.14
N ALA A 135 -7.78 4.63 0.20
CA ALA A 135 -7.98 5.89 0.92
C ALA A 135 -6.86 6.89 0.64
N SER A 136 -5.60 6.45 0.62
CA SER A 136 -4.43 7.28 0.30
C SER A 136 -4.55 7.86 -1.13
N VAL A 137 -4.89 7.02 -2.10
CA VAL A 137 -5.15 7.41 -3.50
C VAL A 137 -6.28 8.44 -3.59
N GLY A 138 -7.42 8.17 -2.94
CA GLY A 138 -8.55 9.10 -2.92
C GLY A 138 -8.17 10.45 -2.28
N ASN A 139 -7.39 10.45 -1.20
CA ASN A 139 -6.86 11.67 -0.59
C ASN A 139 -5.93 12.44 -1.55
N MET A 140 -5.06 11.76 -2.31
CA MET A 140 -4.24 12.41 -3.35
C MET A 140 -5.08 13.08 -4.44
N VAL A 141 -6.18 12.45 -4.87
CA VAL A 141 -7.12 13.05 -5.83
C VAL A 141 -7.80 14.27 -5.22
N LEU A 142 -8.27 14.19 -3.97
CA LEU A 142 -8.88 15.32 -3.27
C LEU A 142 -7.90 16.49 -3.10
N ILE A 143 -6.64 16.23 -2.77
CA ILE A 143 -5.58 17.26 -2.71
C ILE A 143 -5.41 17.91 -4.08
N SER A 144 -5.43 17.12 -5.15
CA SER A 144 -5.30 17.62 -6.52
C SER A 144 -6.48 18.50 -6.93
N ILE A 145 -7.71 18.14 -6.54
CA ILE A 145 -8.92 18.96 -6.75
C ILE A 145 -8.83 20.26 -5.93
N ASP A 146 -8.44 20.19 -4.66
CA ASP A 146 -8.25 21.36 -3.80
C ASP A 146 -7.27 22.36 -4.43
N ARG A 147 -6.10 21.88 -4.89
CA ARG A 147 -5.11 22.71 -5.61
C ARG A 147 -5.67 23.27 -6.91
N TYR A 148 -6.42 22.47 -7.67
CA TYR A 148 -7.07 22.93 -8.89
C TYR A 148 -8.05 24.08 -8.64
N VAL A 149 -8.94 23.96 -7.66
CA VAL A 149 -9.92 25.01 -7.34
C VAL A 149 -9.22 26.26 -6.82
N ALA A 150 -8.19 26.11 -5.97
CA ALA A 150 -7.42 27.24 -5.43
C ALA A 150 -6.76 28.09 -6.53
N ILE A 151 -6.18 27.44 -7.54
CA ILE A 151 -5.41 28.12 -8.59
C ILE A 151 -6.30 28.58 -9.75
N CYS A 152 -7.27 27.74 -10.17
CA CYS A 152 -8.08 28.03 -11.34
C CYS A 152 -9.33 28.87 -11.03
N HIS A 153 -9.83 28.82 -9.79
CA HIS A 153 -11.04 29.53 -9.38
C HIS A 153 -10.88 30.25 -8.02
N PRO A 154 -9.87 31.13 -7.86
CA PRO A 154 -9.51 31.72 -6.57
C PRO A 154 -10.66 32.47 -5.89
N LEU A 155 -11.48 33.22 -6.65
CA LEU A 155 -12.62 33.99 -6.13
C LEU A 155 -13.75 33.10 -5.56
N HIS A 156 -13.85 31.85 -6.03
CA HIS A 156 -14.86 30.90 -5.59
C HIS A 156 -14.31 29.87 -4.59
N TYR A 157 -13.00 29.90 -4.30
CA TYR A 157 -12.34 28.89 -3.47
C TYR A 157 -12.97 28.81 -2.07
N ASN A 158 -13.12 29.94 -1.38
CA ASN A 158 -13.66 29.98 -0.02
C ASN A 158 -15.12 29.50 0.08
N ASN A 159 -15.90 29.60 -1.01
CA ASN A 159 -17.28 29.10 -1.05
C ASN A 159 -17.34 27.60 -1.39
N LYS A 160 -16.40 27.11 -2.20
CA LYS A 160 -16.37 25.70 -2.64
C LYS A 160 -15.64 24.79 -1.66
N ILE A 161 -14.51 25.23 -1.12
CA ILE A 161 -13.61 24.48 -0.24
C ILE A 161 -13.80 24.99 1.19
N THR A 162 -14.72 24.34 1.89
CA THR A 162 -14.99 24.60 3.31
C THR A 162 -14.54 23.42 4.15
N ARG A 163 -14.20 23.67 5.42
CA ARG A 163 -13.79 22.62 6.36
C ARG A 163 -14.77 21.44 6.44
N SER A 164 -16.06 21.73 6.68
CA SER A 164 -17.08 20.68 6.81
C SER A 164 -17.24 19.83 5.55
N ARG A 165 -17.14 20.44 4.36
CA ARG A 165 -17.17 19.69 3.09
C ARG A 165 -15.96 18.77 2.95
N ILE A 166 -14.76 19.24 3.30
CA ILE A 166 -13.57 18.40 3.25
C ILE A 166 -13.66 17.24 4.24
N GLU A 167 -14.12 17.49 5.47
CA GLU A 167 -14.34 16.43 6.48
C GLU A 167 -15.32 15.37 5.95
N VAL A 168 -16.44 15.79 5.34
CA VAL A 168 -17.39 14.87 4.68
C VAL A 168 -16.74 14.10 3.52
N CYS A 169 -15.99 14.78 2.64
CA CYS A 169 -15.30 14.12 1.53
C CYS A 169 -14.28 13.09 2.01
N VAL A 170 -13.53 13.38 3.08
CA VAL A 170 -12.59 12.44 3.70
C VAL A 170 -13.35 11.24 4.26
N CYS A 171 -14.40 11.46 5.06
CA CYS A 171 -15.20 10.36 5.61
C CYS A 171 -15.80 9.47 4.51
N LEU A 172 -16.33 10.07 3.45
CA LEU A 172 -16.83 9.34 2.29
C LEU A 172 -15.71 8.58 1.57
N CYS A 173 -14.53 9.16 1.42
CA CYS A 173 -13.36 8.50 0.83
C CYS A 173 -12.99 7.24 1.61
N TRP A 174 -12.90 7.32 2.94
CA TRP A 174 -12.61 6.17 3.81
C TRP A 174 -13.72 5.11 3.73
N ALA A 175 -14.99 5.52 3.78
CA ALA A 175 -16.12 4.60 3.69
C ALA A 175 -16.17 3.87 2.33
N CYS A 176 -15.99 4.60 1.23
CA CYS A 176 -15.90 4.04 -0.11
C CYS A 176 -14.71 3.10 -0.25
N SER A 177 -13.55 3.44 0.33
CA SER A 177 -12.35 2.59 0.31
C SER A 177 -12.58 1.28 1.05
N LEU A 178 -13.23 1.31 2.21
CA LEU A 178 -13.56 0.10 2.96
C LEU A 178 -14.59 -0.77 2.23
N LEU A 179 -15.63 -0.15 1.67
CA LEU A 179 -16.63 -0.85 0.87
C LEU A 179 -15.98 -1.51 -0.36
N TYR A 180 -15.13 -0.77 -1.06
CA TYR A 180 -14.35 -1.24 -2.19
C TYR A 180 -13.51 -2.48 -1.82
N SER A 181 -12.74 -2.41 -0.72
CA SER A 181 -11.94 -3.54 -0.22
C SER A 181 -12.78 -4.77 0.11
N GLY A 182 -13.96 -4.57 0.70
CA GLY A 182 -14.89 -5.67 0.98
C GLY A 182 -15.47 -6.30 -0.30
N LEU A 183 -15.74 -5.49 -1.32
CA LEU A 183 -16.26 -5.97 -2.61
C LEU A 183 -15.19 -6.73 -3.40
N ILE A 184 -13.97 -6.19 -3.48
CA ILE A 184 -12.88 -6.82 -4.24
C ILE A 184 -12.46 -8.14 -3.60
N LEU A 185 -12.47 -8.21 -2.26
CA LEU A 185 -12.08 -9.40 -1.51
C LEU A 185 -13.27 -10.34 -1.22
N LYS A 186 -14.47 -10.06 -1.73
CA LYS A 186 -15.69 -10.81 -1.39
C LYS A 186 -15.55 -12.31 -1.59
N ASP A 187 -14.93 -12.72 -2.71
CA ASP A 187 -14.78 -14.14 -3.04
C ASP A 187 -13.82 -14.84 -2.08
N HIS A 188 -12.71 -14.17 -1.71
CA HIS A 188 -11.77 -14.66 -0.70
C HIS A 188 -12.40 -14.70 0.70
N LEU A 189 -13.19 -13.69 1.09
CA LEU A 189 -13.90 -13.69 2.38
C LEU A 189 -14.96 -14.79 2.47
N ARG A 190 -15.53 -15.21 1.34
CA ARG A 190 -16.49 -16.31 1.28
C ARG A 190 -15.81 -17.68 1.35
N GLN A 191 -14.62 -17.80 0.77
CA GLN A 191 -13.85 -19.05 0.71
C GLN A 191 -12.34 -18.76 0.88
N PRO A 192 -11.87 -18.52 2.12
CA PRO A 192 -10.49 -18.09 2.37
C PRO A 192 -9.45 -19.13 1.94
N ASP A 193 -9.78 -20.42 2.06
CA ASP A 193 -8.87 -21.52 1.72
C ASP A 193 -8.91 -21.95 0.26
N ARG A 194 -9.78 -21.34 -0.57
CA ARG A 194 -10.00 -21.81 -1.95
C ARG A 194 -8.71 -21.81 -2.79
N HIS A 195 -7.84 -20.84 -2.54
CA HIS A 195 -6.62 -20.63 -3.32
C HIS A 195 -5.35 -20.98 -2.55
N ASN A 196 -5.46 -21.39 -1.29
CA ASN A 196 -4.31 -21.86 -0.54
C ASN A 196 -4.00 -23.28 -1.01
N SER A 197 -2.79 -23.47 -1.54
CA SER A 197 -2.37 -24.81 -1.99
C SER A 197 -2.05 -25.70 -0.79
N CYS A 198 -1.70 -25.09 0.35
CA CYS A 198 -1.32 -25.77 1.58
C CYS A 198 -1.55 -24.89 2.83
N TYR A 199 -1.60 -25.53 4.01
CA TYR A 199 -1.66 -24.86 5.30
C TYR A 199 -0.32 -24.19 5.63
N GLY A 200 -0.36 -22.91 5.98
CA GLY A 200 0.84 -22.07 6.15
C GLY A 200 1.08 -21.12 4.97
N GLU A 201 0.15 -21.06 4.02
CA GLU A 201 0.11 -20.04 2.98
C GLU A 201 -0.90 -18.94 3.32
N CYS A 202 -0.71 -17.76 2.74
CA CYS A 202 -1.68 -16.66 2.80
C CYS A 202 -1.66 -15.93 1.47
N VAL A 203 -2.54 -16.36 0.56
CA VAL A 203 -2.62 -15.83 -0.81
C VAL A 203 -4.04 -15.40 -1.13
N VAL A 204 -4.15 -14.23 -1.74
CA VAL A 204 -5.39 -13.73 -2.31
C VAL A 204 -5.23 -13.69 -3.83
N VAL A 205 -5.94 -14.58 -4.52
CA VAL A 205 -6.03 -14.58 -5.97
C VAL A 205 -7.24 -13.75 -6.38
N MET A 206 -7.01 -12.76 -7.24
CA MET A 206 -8.06 -11.96 -7.86
C MET A 206 -8.36 -12.49 -9.26
N ASN A 207 -9.63 -12.69 -9.57
CA ASN A 207 -10.05 -13.03 -10.93
C ASN A 207 -9.68 -11.88 -11.89
N PHE A 208 -9.46 -12.20 -13.18
CA PHE A 208 -9.06 -11.21 -14.20
C PHE A 208 -9.94 -9.95 -14.20
N VAL A 209 -11.26 -10.11 -14.10
CA VAL A 209 -12.20 -8.98 -14.06
C VAL A 209 -12.01 -8.12 -12.81
N SER A 210 -11.84 -8.74 -11.64
CA SER A 210 -11.57 -8.03 -10.38
C SER A 210 -10.22 -7.31 -10.44
N GLY A 211 -9.17 -7.97 -10.91
CA GLY A 211 -7.85 -7.37 -11.09
C GLY A 211 -7.85 -6.19 -12.08
N ALA A 212 -8.58 -6.32 -13.20
CA ALA A 212 -8.74 -5.23 -14.16
C ALA A 212 -9.51 -4.04 -13.57
N LEU A 213 -10.58 -4.30 -12.81
CA LEU A 213 -11.31 -3.25 -12.09
C LEU A 213 -10.44 -2.58 -11.03
N ASP A 214 -9.64 -3.34 -10.29
CA ASP A 214 -8.70 -2.79 -9.32
C ASP A 214 -7.66 -1.88 -9.99
N LEU A 215 -7.00 -2.35 -11.05
CA LEU A 215 -6.07 -1.55 -11.85
C LEU A 215 -6.73 -0.25 -12.36
N LEU A 216 -7.97 -0.32 -12.84
CA LEU A 216 -8.68 0.86 -13.33
C LEU A 216 -9.02 1.85 -12.21
N ILE A 217 -9.50 1.36 -11.06
CA ILE A 217 -10.02 2.18 -9.97
C ILE A 217 -8.90 2.74 -9.09
N THR A 218 -7.87 1.96 -8.78
CA THR A 218 -6.82 2.34 -7.82
C THR A 218 -5.59 2.94 -8.50
N PHE A 219 -5.40 2.69 -9.80
CA PHE A 219 -4.24 3.19 -10.54
C PHE A 219 -4.59 4.08 -11.73
N ILE A 220 -5.22 3.54 -12.79
CA ILE A 220 -5.40 4.28 -14.06
C ILE A 220 -6.30 5.50 -13.89
N GLY A 221 -7.46 5.34 -13.25
CA GLY A 221 -8.42 6.42 -13.02
C GLY A 221 -7.83 7.57 -12.19
N PRO A 222 -7.29 7.29 -10.98
CA PRO A 222 -6.64 8.28 -10.14
C PRO A 222 -5.46 8.97 -10.82
N CYS A 223 -4.55 8.21 -11.47
CA CYS A 223 -3.44 8.78 -12.24
C CYS A 223 -3.93 9.72 -13.32
N SER A 224 -4.93 9.30 -14.11
CA SER A 224 -5.48 10.12 -15.19
C SER A 224 -6.12 11.39 -14.65
N ALA A 225 -6.91 11.29 -13.57
CA ALA A 225 -7.51 12.45 -12.92
C ALA A 225 -6.46 13.43 -12.39
N ILE A 226 -5.45 12.92 -11.68
CA ILE A 226 -4.33 13.69 -11.15
C ILE A 226 -3.59 14.42 -12.28
N VAL A 227 -3.21 13.70 -13.34
CA VAL A 227 -2.49 14.28 -14.49
C VAL A 227 -3.34 15.35 -15.18
N LEU A 228 -4.61 15.08 -15.46
CA LEU A 228 -5.49 16.05 -16.13
C LEU A 228 -5.71 17.31 -15.29
N LEU A 229 -5.97 17.16 -13.99
CA LEU A 229 -6.15 18.29 -13.08
C LEU A 229 -4.87 19.12 -13.01
N TYR A 230 -3.71 18.49 -12.89
CA TYR A 230 -2.44 19.22 -12.80
C TYR A 230 -2.00 19.85 -14.11
N MET A 231 -2.28 19.23 -15.26
CA MET A 231 -2.06 19.85 -16.56
C MET A 231 -2.91 21.12 -16.71
N ARG A 232 -4.18 21.09 -16.27
CA ARG A 232 -5.03 22.29 -16.25
C ARG A 232 -4.50 23.36 -15.30
N VAL A 233 -4.07 22.99 -14.10
CA VAL A 233 -3.42 23.89 -13.14
C VAL A 233 -2.20 24.57 -13.77
N PHE A 234 -1.33 23.79 -14.42
CA PHE A 234 -0.13 24.30 -15.05
C PHE A 234 -0.44 25.31 -16.17
N VAL A 235 -1.39 24.97 -17.05
CA VAL A 235 -1.82 25.87 -18.14
C VAL A 235 -2.37 27.18 -17.58
N VAL A 236 -3.24 27.12 -16.56
CA VAL A 236 -3.83 28.31 -15.96
C VAL A 236 -2.77 29.16 -15.27
N ALA A 237 -1.88 28.56 -14.47
CA ALA A 237 -0.79 29.29 -13.81
C ALA A 237 0.13 29.99 -14.83
N VAL A 238 0.50 29.30 -15.92
CA VAL A 238 1.31 29.90 -16.99
C VAL A 238 0.56 31.00 -17.72
N SER A 239 -0.75 30.84 -17.95
CA SER A 239 -1.57 31.88 -18.60
C SER A 239 -1.68 33.15 -17.76
N GLN A 240 -1.89 33.01 -16.44
CA GLN A 240 -1.93 34.13 -15.51
C GLN A 240 -0.56 34.83 -15.41
N ALA A 241 0.53 34.07 -15.35
CA ALA A 241 1.88 34.62 -15.36
C ALA A 241 2.21 35.38 -16.66
N ARG A 242 1.68 34.94 -17.81
CA ARG A 242 1.83 35.64 -19.10
C ARG A 242 0.99 36.92 -19.14
N ALA A 243 -0.27 36.87 -18.71
CA ALA A 243 -1.17 38.02 -18.66
C ALA A 243 -0.65 39.12 -17.70
N LEU A 244 -0.11 38.72 -16.54
CA LEU A 244 0.53 39.65 -15.61
C LEU A 244 1.78 40.27 -16.22
N ARG A 245 2.59 39.48 -16.95
CA ARG A 245 3.77 40.00 -17.64
C ARG A 245 3.39 41.00 -18.73
N SER A 246 2.35 40.74 -19.54
CA SER A 246 1.90 41.71 -20.54
C SER A 246 1.37 42.99 -19.90
N HIS A 247 0.65 42.91 -18.79
CA HIS A 247 0.21 44.10 -18.04
C HIS A 247 1.38 44.89 -17.43
N ILE A 248 2.37 44.22 -16.83
CA ILE A 248 3.57 44.90 -16.30
C ILE A 248 4.39 45.54 -17.43
N THR A 249 4.56 44.85 -18.56
CA THR A 249 5.31 45.41 -19.71
C THR A 249 4.57 46.59 -20.36
N ALA A 250 3.23 46.61 -20.28
CA ALA A 250 2.41 47.71 -20.79
C ALA A 250 2.33 48.91 -19.83
N VAL A 251 2.49 48.71 -18.52
CA VAL A 251 2.29 49.76 -17.50
C VAL A 251 3.60 50.27 -16.89
N ALA A 252 4.66 49.45 -16.82
CA ALA A 252 5.94 49.81 -16.23
C ALA A 252 7.07 49.33 -17.12
N GLY A 253 7.70 50.24 -17.87
CA GLY A 253 8.78 49.99 -18.85
C GLY A 253 10.10 49.47 -18.27
N GLY A 254 10.07 48.43 -17.44
CA GLY A 254 11.25 47.73 -16.93
C GLY A 254 11.28 47.59 -15.42
N SER A 255 11.55 46.36 -14.98
CA SER A 255 11.96 45.97 -13.63
C SER A 255 10.92 46.09 -12.50
N VAL A 256 10.01 45.10 -12.44
CA VAL A 256 9.41 44.67 -11.17
C VAL A 256 9.68 43.17 -10.99
N THR A 257 10.04 42.83 -9.75
CA THR A 257 10.84 41.70 -9.28
C THR A 257 10.28 40.29 -9.56
N VAL A 258 11.19 39.41 -9.98
CA VAL A 258 11.01 38.00 -10.36
C VAL A 258 10.85 37.08 -9.13
N THR A 259 10.14 37.52 -8.09
CA THR A 259 9.98 36.75 -6.84
C THR A 259 8.77 35.82 -6.85
N ALA A 260 7.66 36.21 -7.50
CA ALA A 260 6.47 35.35 -7.65
C ALA A 260 6.75 34.08 -8.49
N LYS A 261 7.67 34.17 -9.46
CA LYS A 261 8.01 33.10 -10.44
C LYS A 261 8.74 31.88 -9.86
N ARG A 262 9.36 31.96 -8.69
CA ARG A 262 10.12 30.85 -8.09
C ARG A 262 9.23 29.86 -7.33
N SER A 263 8.10 30.34 -6.80
CA SER A 263 7.10 29.56 -6.06
C SER A 263 6.32 28.60 -6.97
N GLU A 264 5.87 29.07 -8.14
CA GLU A 264 5.00 28.31 -9.05
C GLU A 264 5.74 27.16 -9.78
N ARG A 265 6.99 27.38 -10.21
CA ARG A 265 7.84 26.31 -10.76
C ARG A 265 8.23 25.28 -9.68
N LYS A 266 8.34 25.71 -8.42
CA LYS A 266 8.59 24.81 -7.28
C LYS A 266 7.37 23.92 -7.02
N ALA A 267 6.15 24.46 -7.11
CA ALA A 267 4.92 23.68 -7.06
C ALA A 267 4.86 22.64 -8.18
N ALA A 268 5.06 23.01 -9.45
CA ALA A 268 5.08 22.06 -10.58
C ALA A 268 6.13 20.95 -10.45
N ARG A 269 7.31 21.26 -9.87
CA ARG A 269 8.36 20.27 -9.58
C ARG A 269 7.94 19.28 -8.49
N THR A 270 7.32 19.74 -7.42
CA THR A 270 6.78 18.86 -6.36
C THR A 270 5.68 17.95 -6.91
N LEU A 271 4.86 18.44 -7.84
CA LEU A 271 3.78 17.67 -8.47
C LEU A 271 4.28 16.56 -9.41
N GLY A 272 5.31 16.84 -10.21
CA GLY A 272 5.96 15.82 -11.04
C GLY A 272 6.63 14.73 -10.21
N VAL A 273 7.17 15.08 -9.03
CA VAL A 273 7.74 14.11 -8.09
C VAL A 273 6.65 13.22 -7.49
N VAL A 274 5.50 13.76 -7.07
CA VAL A 274 4.40 12.95 -6.51
C VAL A 274 3.89 11.93 -7.54
N ILE A 275 3.69 12.36 -8.80
CA ILE A 275 3.26 11.45 -9.88
C ILE A 275 4.33 10.39 -10.18
N LEU A 276 5.60 10.79 -10.27
CA LEU A 276 6.69 9.86 -10.54
C LEU A 276 6.85 8.82 -9.42
N VAL A 277 6.77 9.26 -8.16
CA VAL A 277 6.84 8.38 -6.99
C VAL A 277 5.65 7.43 -7.00
N PHE A 278 4.44 7.91 -7.25
CA PHE A 278 3.24 7.07 -7.35
C PHE A 278 3.34 6.02 -8.46
N LEU A 279 3.83 6.41 -9.65
CA LEU A 279 4.05 5.47 -10.75
C LEU A 279 5.13 4.44 -10.39
N MET A 280 6.23 4.85 -9.76
CA MET A 280 7.30 3.93 -9.35
C MET A 280 6.87 2.95 -8.26
N THR A 281 6.01 3.35 -7.32
CA THR A 281 5.57 2.48 -6.22
C THR A 281 4.48 1.51 -6.63
N PHE A 282 3.61 1.85 -7.59
CA PHE A 282 2.49 0.99 -8.00
C PHE A 282 2.80 0.11 -9.22
N CYS A 283 3.75 0.49 -10.07
CA CYS A 283 4.09 -0.30 -11.27
C CYS A 283 4.54 -1.74 -10.95
N PRO A 284 5.33 -2.02 -9.90
CA PRO A 284 5.70 -3.40 -9.54
C PRO A 284 4.51 -4.25 -9.10
N TYR A 285 3.50 -3.65 -8.45
CA TYR A 285 2.30 -4.37 -7.99
C TYR A 285 1.44 -4.86 -9.16
N PHE A 286 1.34 -4.06 -10.23
CA PHE A 286 0.55 -4.40 -11.42
C PHE A 286 1.34 -5.08 -12.54
N TYR A 287 2.64 -5.27 -12.36
CA TYR A 287 3.48 -5.93 -13.37
C TYR A 287 2.93 -7.30 -13.81
N PRO A 288 2.46 -8.19 -12.91
CA PRO A 288 1.86 -9.47 -13.33
C PRO A 288 0.61 -9.29 -14.20
N SER A 289 -0.23 -8.29 -13.89
CA SER A 289 -1.42 -7.95 -14.69
C SER A 289 -1.06 -7.38 -16.07
N PHE A 290 0.06 -6.66 -16.20
CA PHE A 290 0.57 -6.18 -17.49
C PHE A 290 1.29 -7.27 -18.30
N ALA A 291 1.93 -8.23 -17.62
CA ALA A 291 2.63 -9.35 -18.24
C ALA A 291 1.67 -10.43 -18.77
N GLY A 292 0.39 -10.39 -18.36
CA GLY A 292 -0.60 -11.40 -18.76
C GLY A 292 -0.34 -12.77 -18.13
N GLU A 293 0.42 -12.83 -17.04
CA GLU A 293 0.62 -14.06 -16.27
C GLU A 293 -0.61 -14.29 -15.39
N ASP A 294 -1.34 -15.37 -15.69
CA ASP A 294 -2.37 -15.87 -14.79
C ASP A 294 -1.70 -16.23 -13.44
N THR A 295 -2.03 -15.50 -12.38
CA THR A 295 -1.57 -15.74 -10.99
C THR A 295 -2.09 -17.05 -10.39
N SER A 296 -2.61 -17.95 -11.22
CA SER A 296 -3.07 -19.28 -10.83
C SER A 296 -1.97 -20.35 -10.90
N ASN A 297 -0.78 -20.04 -11.41
CA ASN A 297 0.34 -20.98 -11.57
C ASN A 297 1.68 -20.48 -10.97
N THR A 298 1.65 -19.95 -9.76
CA THR A 298 2.86 -19.84 -8.91
C THR A 298 2.55 -20.27 -7.50
#